data_AF-A0A8C4RGE3-F1
#
_entry.id   AF-A0A8C4RGE3-F1
#
_cell.length_a   1.000
_cell.length_b   1.000
_cell.length_c   1.000
_cell.angle_alpha   90.00
_cell.angle_beta   90.00
_cell.angle_gamma   90.00
#
_symmetry.space_group_name_H-M   'P 1'
#
loop_
_entity.id
_entity.type
_entity.pdbx_description
1 polymer ?
#
loop_
_entity_poly.entity_id
_entity_poly.type
_entity_poly.pdbx_seq_one_letter_code
_entity_poly.pdbx_strand_id
1 'polypeptide(L)'
;TKPDPLNTLAAAALTSISKQISSTLNRKGDLMEYTLDGLKINESYEVRLTPITNYGAGDPTTRLIHYIEHRTCGFEHEKICGFSQDSSDNFDWTRQNALTQNPKRSPNTGPTKDRSGSSEGYYMYIEASRPRMQGDKARLLSPLYNNTGVRTSFKNTYCVSFYYHMFGKHIGSLNVLVRVKNIGVLDTQVWTLSGNQGPWWQQANVTISPSGSFQVVFEGVRGNGYEGDIAIDDVTIMLGKCKPDTNASPYTAVVVVLWVVENIVVVDLF
;
A
#
# COMPACT_ATOMS: atom_id res chain seq x y z
N THR A 1 -44.18 4.58 -38.36
CA THR A 1 -42.87 3.91 -38.27
C THR A 1 -42.08 4.57 -37.17
N LYS A 2 -41.99 3.91 -36.02
CA LYS A 2 -41.33 4.38 -34.81
C LYS A 2 -39.96 3.68 -34.75
N PRO A 3 -38.82 4.38 -34.67
CA PRO A 3 -37.52 3.72 -34.56
C PRO A 3 -37.24 3.26 -33.12
N ASP A 4 -36.53 2.13 -33.02
CA ASP A 4 -36.26 1.30 -31.85
C ASP A 4 -35.42 1.97 -30.73
N PRO A 5 -35.59 1.55 -29.46
CA PRO A 5 -34.80 2.00 -28.34
C PRO A 5 -33.59 1.07 -28.12
N LEU A 6 -32.53 1.27 -28.88
CA LEU A 6 -31.21 0.69 -28.57
C LEU A 6 -30.13 1.71 -28.91
N ASN A 7 -29.82 2.59 -27.96
CA ASN A 7 -28.48 3.18 -27.75
C ASN A 7 -28.56 4.22 -26.65
N THR A 8 -28.23 3.82 -25.42
CA THR A 8 -27.80 4.75 -24.36
C THR A 8 -26.99 3.99 -23.33
N LEU A 9 -25.89 3.38 -23.78
CA LEU A 9 -24.76 3.13 -22.89
C LEU A 9 -23.94 4.42 -22.88
N ALA A 10 -24.04 5.14 -21.76
CA ALA A 10 -23.28 6.34 -21.50
C ALA A 10 -21.78 6.04 -21.67
N ALA A 11 -21.15 6.68 -22.66
CA ALA A 11 -19.71 6.73 -22.78
C ALA A 11 -19.17 7.42 -21.52
N ALA A 12 -18.52 6.66 -20.64
CA ALA A 12 -17.74 7.24 -19.56
C ALA A 12 -16.65 8.10 -20.19
N ALA A 13 -16.68 9.41 -19.92
CA ALA A 13 -15.70 10.35 -20.43
C ALA A 13 -14.30 9.93 -19.94
N LEU A 14 -13.45 9.50 -20.87
CA LEU A 14 -12.02 9.32 -20.62
C LEU A 14 -11.42 10.70 -20.37
N THR A 15 -11.14 11.04 -19.12
CA THR A 15 -10.38 12.24 -18.77
C THR A 15 -8.95 12.07 -19.25
N SER A 16 -8.61 12.60 -20.42
CA SER A 16 -7.24 12.67 -20.92
C SER A 16 -6.52 13.85 -20.28
N ILE A 17 -5.44 13.60 -19.53
CA ILE A 17 -4.54 14.64 -19.02
C ILE A 17 -3.38 14.75 -20.01
N SER A 18 -3.18 15.93 -20.59
CA SER A 18 -2.03 16.24 -21.44
C SER A 18 -1.10 17.21 -20.73
N LYS A 19 0.19 16.90 -20.67
CA LYS A 19 1.20 17.76 -20.06
C LYS A 19 2.43 17.81 -20.97
N GLN A 20 2.84 19.03 -21.32
CA GLN A 20 4.05 19.25 -22.09
C GLN A 20 5.26 19.14 -21.16
N ILE A 21 6.20 18.29 -21.53
CA ILE A 21 7.45 18.10 -20.80
C ILE A 21 8.54 18.78 -21.63
N SER A 22 9.12 19.85 -21.09
CA SER A 22 10.24 20.54 -21.72
C SER A 22 11.54 19.88 -21.27
N SER A 23 12.31 19.34 -22.21
CA SER A 23 13.65 18.80 -21.94
C SER A 23 14.69 19.45 -22.86
N THR A 24 15.83 19.85 -22.30
CA THR A 24 17.04 20.20 -23.06
C THR A 24 17.89 18.95 -23.25
N LEU A 25 17.51 18.10 -24.21
CA LEU A 25 18.31 16.93 -24.56
C LEU A 25 19.59 17.37 -25.28
N ASN A 26 20.75 16.99 -24.74
CA ASN A 26 22.04 17.35 -25.31
C ASN A 26 22.71 16.20 -26.07
N ARG A 27 22.33 14.91 -25.88
CA ARG A 27 22.94 13.78 -26.60
C ARG A 27 21.98 12.60 -26.85
N LYS A 28 22.25 11.87 -27.93
CA LYS A 28 21.59 10.60 -28.26
C LYS A 28 21.95 9.54 -27.20
N GLY A 29 20.94 8.89 -26.62
CA GLY A 29 21.11 7.83 -25.62
C GLY A 29 20.83 8.23 -24.17
N ASP A 30 20.53 9.51 -23.92
CA ASP A 30 20.16 9.99 -22.58
C ASP A 30 18.78 9.44 -22.16
N LEU A 31 18.67 8.98 -20.91
CA LEU A 31 17.41 8.55 -20.31
C LEU A 31 16.59 9.77 -19.91
N MET A 32 15.31 9.80 -20.30
CA MET A 32 14.34 10.76 -19.79
C MET A 32 13.46 10.11 -18.75
N GLU A 33 13.40 10.71 -17.56
CA GLU A 33 12.53 10.28 -16.48
C GLU A 33 11.42 11.31 -16.26
N TYR A 34 10.19 10.81 -16.05
CA TYR A 34 9.04 11.64 -15.72
C TYR A 34 8.12 10.94 -14.74
N THR A 35 7.81 11.60 -13.63
CA THR A 35 6.88 11.08 -12.62
C THR A 35 5.45 11.51 -12.95
N LEU A 36 4.56 10.53 -13.08
CA LEU A 36 3.13 10.76 -13.27
C LEU A 36 2.44 10.88 -11.91
N ASP A 37 1.81 12.04 -11.68
CA ASP A 37 1.03 12.32 -10.47
C ASP A 37 -0.48 12.22 -10.72
N GLY A 38 -1.25 12.07 -9.64
CA GLY A 38 -2.71 12.03 -9.71
C GLY A 38 -3.30 10.73 -10.29
N LEU A 39 -2.47 9.70 -10.50
CA LEU A 39 -2.94 8.37 -10.87
C LEU A 39 -3.72 7.74 -9.71
N LYS A 40 -4.86 7.13 -10.01
CA LYS A 40 -5.63 6.35 -9.03
C LYS A 40 -5.00 4.99 -8.84
N ILE A 41 -5.01 4.54 -7.59
CA ILE A 41 -4.53 3.22 -7.18
C ILE A 41 -5.43 2.14 -7.80
N ASN A 42 -4.83 1.00 -8.16
CA ASN A 42 -5.50 -0.14 -8.81
C ASN A 42 -6.13 0.15 -10.19
N GLU A 43 -5.77 1.26 -10.82
CA GLU A 43 -6.12 1.53 -12.21
C GLU A 43 -4.91 1.35 -13.14
N SER A 44 -5.20 1.03 -14.40
CA SER A 44 -4.21 1.02 -15.49
C SER A 44 -4.43 2.24 -16.36
N TYR A 45 -3.34 2.82 -16.86
CA TYR A 45 -3.37 4.04 -17.66
C TYR A 45 -2.69 3.79 -18.99
N GLU A 46 -3.31 4.22 -20.08
CA GLU A 46 -2.65 4.31 -21.36
C GLU A 46 -1.89 5.64 -21.43
N VAL A 47 -0.57 5.58 -21.57
CA VAL A 47 0.31 6.74 -21.67
C VAL A 47 0.78 6.87 -23.11
N ARG A 48 0.48 8.03 -23.71
CA ARG A 48 0.93 8.39 -25.06
C ARG A 48 1.97 9.50 -24.98
N LEU A 49 3.15 9.24 -25.52
CA LEU A 49 4.24 10.21 -25.64
C LEU A 49 4.40 10.62 -27.10
N THR A 50 4.34 11.91 -27.38
CA THR A 50 4.50 12.47 -28.73
C THR A 50 5.66 13.46 -28.72
N PRO A 51 6.74 13.22 -29.49
CA PRO A 51 7.83 14.18 -29.60
C PRO A 51 7.37 15.41 -30.36
N ILE A 52 7.71 16.60 -29.86
CA ILE A 52 7.44 17.87 -30.54
C ILE A 52 8.77 18.49 -30.94
N THR A 53 8.91 18.80 -32.23
CA THR A 53 10.09 19.43 -32.81
C THR A 53 9.71 20.73 -33.51
N ASN A 54 10.71 21.48 -33.98
CA ASN A 54 10.47 22.66 -34.82
C ASN A 54 9.79 22.32 -36.16
N TYR A 55 9.81 21.06 -36.58
CA TYR A 55 9.15 20.56 -37.80
C TYR A 55 7.73 20.03 -37.53
N GLY A 56 7.26 20.10 -36.28
CA GLY A 56 5.96 19.62 -35.86
C GLY A 56 6.03 18.40 -34.93
N ALA A 57 4.87 17.78 -34.72
CA ALA A 57 4.73 16.57 -33.93
C ALA A 57 5.26 15.36 -34.72
N GLY A 58 6.18 14.61 -34.10
CA GLY A 58 6.63 13.33 -34.63
C GLY A 58 5.72 12.17 -34.23
N ASP A 59 6.18 10.95 -34.49
CA ASP A 59 5.37 9.75 -34.27
C ASP A 59 5.16 9.47 -32.77
N PRO A 60 3.90 9.22 -32.34
CA PRO A 60 3.60 8.93 -30.95
C PRO A 60 4.00 7.49 -30.59
N THR A 61 4.46 7.30 -29.35
CA THR A 61 4.60 5.97 -28.73
C THR A 61 3.58 5.83 -27.62
N THR A 62 2.89 4.70 -27.60
CA THR A 62 1.89 4.39 -26.56
C THR A 62 2.32 3.20 -25.73
N ARG A 63 2.12 3.27 -24.41
CA ARG A 63 2.33 2.17 -23.48
C ARG A 63 1.21 2.12 -22.46
N LEU A 64 0.76 0.90 -22.15
CA LEU A 64 -0.12 0.66 -21.03
C LEU A 64 0.74 0.53 -19.78
N ILE A 65 0.57 1.44 -18.83
CA ILE A 65 1.16 1.31 -17.50
C ILE A 65 0.14 0.69 -16.57
N HIS A 66 0.56 -0.35 -15.87
CA HIS A 66 -0.23 -0.98 -14.84
C HIS A 66 0.24 -0.48 -13.48
N TYR A 67 -0.70 -0.18 -12.59
CA TYR A 67 -0.38 -0.17 -11.19
C TYR A 67 0.09 -1.57 -10.79
N ILE A 68 1.39 -1.73 -10.58
CA ILE A 68 1.94 -2.92 -9.95
C ILE A 68 1.84 -2.65 -8.46
N GLU A 69 0.87 -3.28 -7.80
CA GLU A 69 0.89 -3.43 -6.36
C GLU A 69 2.23 -4.11 -6.05
N HIS A 70 3.19 -3.37 -5.46
CA HIS A 70 4.17 -4.04 -4.64
C HIS A 70 3.34 -4.87 -3.67
N ARG A 71 3.34 -6.20 -3.85
CA ARG A 71 2.46 -7.11 -3.07
C ARG A 71 2.56 -6.85 -1.57
N THR A 72 3.71 -6.29 -1.17
CA THR A 72 4.05 -5.87 0.18
C THR A 72 4.24 -4.36 0.21
N CYS A 73 3.47 -3.69 1.06
CA CYS A 73 3.63 -2.28 1.39
C CYS A 73 4.59 -2.13 2.58
N GLY A 74 5.85 -1.77 2.29
CA GLY A 74 6.86 -1.40 3.30
C GLY A 74 6.90 0.10 3.60
N PHE A 75 5.87 0.88 3.24
CA PHE A 75 5.75 2.31 3.57
C PHE A 75 6.90 3.25 3.11
N GLU A 76 7.77 2.80 2.21
CA GLU A 76 8.93 3.57 1.73
C GLU A 76 8.57 4.87 1.00
N HIS A 77 7.37 4.98 0.42
CA HIS A 77 6.90 6.18 -0.25
C HIS A 77 5.85 6.94 0.58
N GLU A 78 5.83 8.27 0.44
CA GLU A 78 4.91 9.16 1.17
C GLU A 78 3.43 8.84 0.93
N LYS A 79 3.09 8.27 -0.23
CA LYS A 79 1.73 7.82 -0.56
C LYS A 79 1.29 6.57 0.21
N ILE A 80 2.18 5.96 1.02
CA ILE A 80 1.91 4.80 1.89
C ILE A 80 1.09 3.70 1.21
N CYS A 81 1.38 3.41 -0.05
CA CYS A 81 0.67 2.42 -0.88
C CYS A 81 -0.86 2.61 -0.95
N GLY A 82 -1.34 3.84 -0.73
CA GLY A 82 -2.77 4.15 -0.70
C GLY A 82 -3.48 3.88 0.62
N PHE A 83 -2.74 3.54 1.68
CA PHE A 83 -3.30 3.55 3.03
C PHE A 83 -3.74 4.97 3.39
N SER A 84 -4.72 5.07 4.30
CA SER A 84 -5.30 6.35 4.73
C SER A 84 -5.60 6.32 6.23
N GLN A 85 -5.59 7.48 6.88
CA GLN A 85 -5.95 7.59 8.29
C GLN A 85 -7.48 7.61 8.46
N ASP A 86 -7.99 7.06 9.56
CA ASP A 86 -9.39 7.19 9.94
C ASP A 86 -9.62 8.51 10.67
N SER A 87 -10.41 9.42 10.11
CA SER A 87 -10.74 10.68 10.79
C SER A 87 -11.71 10.54 11.96
N SER A 88 -12.25 9.34 12.21
CA SER A 88 -13.17 9.05 13.32
C SER A 88 -12.48 8.54 14.59
N ASP A 89 -11.15 8.40 14.58
CA ASP A 89 -10.37 7.92 15.71
C ASP A 89 -9.88 9.06 16.64
N ASN A 90 -8.96 8.76 17.56
CA ASN A 90 -8.44 9.73 18.52
C ASN A 90 -7.13 10.39 18.05
N PHE A 91 -6.36 9.73 17.18
CA PHE A 91 -5.07 10.19 16.68
C PHE A 91 -4.56 9.33 15.51
N ASP A 92 -3.61 9.86 14.74
CA ASP A 92 -3.13 9.18 13.54
C ASP A 92 -1.91 8.27 13.78
N TRP A 93 -1.79 7.23 12.95
CA TRP A 93 -0.52 6.55 12.72
C TRP A 93 0.46 7.51 12.05
N THR A 94 1.73 7.47 12.43
CA THR A 94 2.76 8.32 11.83
C THR A 94 3.71 7.47 11.00
N ARG A 95 4.06 7.93 9.80
CA ARG A 95 5.12 7.34 8.98
C ARG A 95 6.48 7.81 9.51
N GLN A 96 7.38 6.89 9.84
CA GLN A 96 8.65 7.22 10.48
C GLN A 96 9.77 6.28 10.06
N ASN A 97 11.01 6.79 10.11
CA ASN A 97 12.22 5.99 10.06
C ASN A 97 13.13 6.31 11.26
N ALA A 98 14.27 5.63 11.38
CA ALA A 98 15.17 5.82 12.51
C ALA A 98 15.83 7.21 12.54
N LEU A 99 15.94 7.88 11.38
CA LEU A 99 16.63 9.16 11.22
C LEU A 99 15.70 10.36 11.50
N THR A 100 14.41 10.23 11.22
CA THR A 100 13.41 11.30 11.32
C THR A 100 12.49 11.07 12.53
N GLN A 101 13.08 11.20 13.74
CA GLN A 101 12.38 10.95 15.00
C GLN A 101 11.53 12.14 15.47
N ASN A 102 10.58 12.60 14.66
CA ASN A 102 9.64 13.66 15.03
C ASN A 102 8.18 13.19 14.91
N PRO A 103 7.37 13.16 16.00
CA PRO A 103 7.77 13.46 17.38
C PRO A 103 8.79 12.46 17.94
N LYS A 104 9.50 12.90 18.99
CA LYS A 104 10.55 12.11 19.64
C LYS A 104 9.91 10.94 20.36
N ARG A 105 10.39 9.73 20.05
CA ARG A 105 9.90 8.50 20.67
C ARG A 105 10.04 8.49 22.18
N SER A 106 9.13 7.77 22.82
CA SER A 106 9.34 7.39 24.21
C SER A 106 10.63 6.54 24.35
N PRO A 107 11.43 6.72 25.42
CA PRO A 107 12.57 5.84 25.67
C PRO A 107 12.11 4.40 25.87
N ASN A 108 12.96 3.43 25.49
CA ASN A 108 12.73 1.99 25.67
C ASN A 108 11.50 1.42 24.95
N THR A 109 11.11 2.03 23.83
CA THR A 109 10.01 1.58 22.99
C THR A 109 10.32 1.73 21.50
N GLY A 110 9.46 1.14 20.67
CA GLY A 110 9.52 1.28 19.23
C GLY A 110 10.76 0.60 18.61
N PRO A 111 10.75 0.34 17.31
CA PRO A 111 11.85 -0.36 16.65
C PRO A 111 12.98 0.61 16.31
N THR A 112 14.25 0.26 16.53
CA THR A 112 15.38 1.19 16.22
C THR A 112 15.62 1.38 14.72
N LYS A 113 15.06 0.51 13.88
CA LYS A 113 15.18 0.46 12.41
C LYS A 113 13.88 -0.09 11.82
N ASP A 114 13.71 0.01 10.51
CA ASP A 114 12.60 -0.65 9.81
C ASP A 114 12.67 -2.19 9.94
N ARG A 115 11.71 -2.89 9.32
CA ARG A 115 11.74 -4.34 9.30
C ARG A 115 12.98 -4.90 8.61
N SER A 116 13.47 -4.28 7.54
CA SER A 116 14.63 -4.77 6.78
C SER A 116 15.97 -4.62 7.53
N GLY A 117 16.00 -3.81 8.61
CA GLY A 117 17.21 -3.49 9.36
C GLY A 117 17.95 -2.25 8.84
N SER A 118 17.29 -1.46 7.99
CA SER A 118 17.68 -0.15 7.50
C SER A 118 17.26 0.97 8.45
N SER A 119 18.16 1.92 8.69
CA SER A 119 17.82 3.14 9.43
C SER A 119 17.03 4.14 8.58
N GLU A 120 17.13 4.03 7.25
CA GLU A 120 16.47 4.91 6.29
C GLU A 120 15.07 4.41 5.91
N GLY A 121 14.84 3.10 6.04
CA GLY A 121 13.56 2.46 5.74
C GLY A 121 12.44 2.94 6.67
N TYR A 122 11.23 2.96 6.14
CA TYR A 122 10.07 3.54 6.79
C TYR A 122 9.10 2.47 7.29
N TYR A 123 8.32 2.84 8.30
CA TYR A 123 7.23 2.04 8.83
C TYR A 123 6.14 2.97 9.38
N MET A 124 5.00 2.40 9.68
CA MET A 124 3.93 3.10 10.39
C MET A 124 4.05 2.82 11.88
N TYR A 125 3.95 3.84 12.72
CA TYR A 125 4.00 3.70 14.17
C TYR A 125 2.95 4.57 14.87
N ILE A 126 2.58 4.19 16.09
CA ILE A 126 1.82 5.02 17.01
C ILE A 126 2.74 5.54 18.11
N GLU A 127 2.62 6.84 18.42
CA GLU A 127 3.31 7.48 19.54
C GLU A 127 2.38 7.52 20.76
N ALA A 128 2.70 6.77 21.81
CA ALA A 128 1.84 6.63 23.00
C ALA A 128 2.05 7.77 24.03
N SER A 129 3.02 8.66 23.85
CA SER A 129 3.24 9.78 24.77
C SER A 129 2.13 10.84 24.74
N ARG A 130 2.28 11.87 25.58
CA ARG A 130 1.28 12.93 25.72
C ARG A 130 1.06 13.64 24.37
N PRO A 131 -0.19 14.01 24.02
CA PRO A 131 -1.36 14.08 24.89
C PRO A 131 -2.23 12.81 24.93
N ARG A 132 -1.76 11.68 24.41
CA ARG A 132 -2.56 10.46 24.33
C ARG A 132 -2.95 9.91 25.70
N MET A 133 -4.16 9.37 25.81
CA MET A 133 -4.76 8.79 27.01
C MET A 133 -5.06 7.30 26.85
N GLN A 134 -5.26 6.61 27.97
CA GLN A 134 -5.51 5.16 27.94
C GLN A 134 -6.78 4.87 27.14
N GLY A 135 -6.68 3.93 26.20
CA GLY A 135 -7.79 3.58 25.31
C GLY A 135 -7.93 4.46 24.08
N ASP A 136 -7.12 5.51 23.92
CA ASP A 136 -7.05 6.26 22.65
C ASP A 136 -6.67 5.30 21.51
N LYS A 137 -7.28 5.52 20.35
CA LYS A 137 -7.13 4.68 19.17
C LYS A 137 -6.56 5.46 17.99
N ALA A 138 -5.69 4.79 17.25
CA ALA A 138 -5.23 5.20 15.92
C ALA A 138 -5.53 4.12 14.90
N ARG A 139 -6.07 4.49 13.74
CA ARG A 139 -6.62 3.57 12.75
C ARG A 139 -6.09 3.88 11.36
N LEU A 140 -5.35 2.94 10.80
CA LEU A 140 -4.84 3.00 9.44
C LEU A 140 -5.64 2.06 8.53
N LEU A 141 -6.28 2.60 7.51
CA LEU A 141 -7.10 1.86 6.57
C LEU A 141 -6.30 1.52 5.32
N SER A 142 -6.39 0.26 4.88
CA SER A 142 -5.91 -0.14 3.56
C SER A 142 -6.70 0.53 2.42
N PRO A 143 -6.19 0.49 1.17
CA PRO A 143 -7.03 0.71 0.00
C PRO A 143 -8.29 -0.17 0.00
N LEU A 144 -9.30 0.25 -0.77
CA LEU A 144 -10.51 -0.55 -0.96
C LEU A 144 -10.22 -1.76 -1.86
N TYR A 145 -10.35 -2.96 -1.32
CA TYR A 145 -10.26 -4.21 -2.07
C TYR A 145 -11.64 -4.58 -2.60
N ASN A 146 -11.76 -4.64 -3.93
CA ASN A 146 -12.99 -5.07 -4.58
C ASN A 146 -13.10 -6.58 -4.53
N ASN A 147 -14.17 -7.07 -3.90
CA ASN A 147 -14.52 -8.47 -3.97
C ASN A 147 -15.20 -8.71 -5.33
N THR A 148 -14.41 -9.04 -6.35
CA THR A 148 -14.89 -9.15 -7.74
C THR A 148 -15.76 -10.38 -8.01
N GLY A 149 -16.06 -11.20 -6.99
CA GLY A 149 -16.97 -12.33 -7.13
C GLY A 149 -16.55 -13.35 -8.19
N VAL A 150 -15.28 -13.32 -8.63
CA VAL A 150 -14.75 -14.29 -9.59
C VAL A 150 -14.85 -15.64 -8.92
N ARG A 151 -15.74 -16.48 -9.45
CA ARG A 151 -16.05 -17.83 -8.99
C ARG A 151 -14.86 -18.75 -9.24
N THR A 152 -13.75 -18.51 -8.56
CA THR A 152 -12.69 -19.50 -8.42
C THR A 152 -12.95 -20.31 -7.16
N SER A 153 -12.38 -21.51 -7.07
CA SER A 153 -12.58 -22.47 -5.98
C SER A 153 -12.19 -21.94 -4.58
N PHE A 154 -11.57 -20.75 -4.50
CA PHE A 154 -11.31 -20.02 -3.27
C PHE A 154 -12.44 -19.01 -3.01
N LYS A 155 -13.45 -19.42 -2.23
CA LYS A 155 -14.46 -18.51 -1.69
C LYS A 155 -13.77 -17.27 -1.10
N ASN A 156 -13.96 -16.07 -1.66
CA ASN A 156 -13.65 -14.72 -1.15
C ASN A 156 -12.81 -14.65 0.15
N THR A 157 -11.61 -15.22 0.13
CA THR A 157 -10.74 -15.34 1.31
C THR A 157 -9.44 -14.67 0.98
N TYR A 158 -8.91 -13.93 1.93
CA TYR A 158 -7.66 -13.20 1.80
C TYR A 158 -6.75 -13.52 2.98
N CYS A 159 -5.45 -13.50 2.72
CA CYS A 159 -4.41 -13.51 3.73
C CYS A 159 -3.88 -12.10 3.92
N VAL A 160 -4.01 -11.59 5.14
CA VAL A 160 -3.37 -10.37 5.59
C VAL A 160 -2.10 -10.76 6.35
N SER A 161 -0.95 -10.49 5.78
CA SER A 161 0.37 -10.69 6.40
C SER A 161 0.98 -9.33 6.69
N PHE A 162 1.59 -9.16 7.86
CA PHE A 162 2.28 -7.94 8.22
C PHE A 162 3.32 -8.22 9.31
N TYR A 163 4.33 -7.37 9.38
CA TYR A 163 5.24 -7.35 10.51
C TYR A 163 4.77 -6.33 11.55
N TYR A 164 4.98 -6.65 12.82
CA TYR A 164 4.69 -5.78 13.95
C TYR A 164 5.88 -5.71 14.89
N HIS A 165 5.98 -4.59 15.60
CA HIS A 165 6.91 -4.39 16.72
C HIS A 165 6.16 -3.81 17.90
N MET A 166 6.17 -4.54 19.02
CA MET A 166 5.42 -4.22 20.23
C MET A 166 6.34 -4.39 21.45
N PHE A 167 7.18 -3.38 21.71
CA PHE A 167 8.15 -3.40 22.81
C PHE A 167 7.93 -2.20 23.74
N GLY A 168 7.68 -2.48 25.02
CA GLY A 168 7.46 -1.44 26.02
C GLY A 168 6.64 -1.93 27.20
N LYS A 169 6.78 -1.24 28.34
CA LYS A 169 6.09 -1.60 29.58
C LYS A 169 4.57 -1.38 29.51
N HIS A 170 4.14 -0.40 28.73
CA HIS A 170 2.75 0.07 28.67
C HIS A 170 2.11 -0.19 27.30
N ILE A 171 2.59 -1.20 26.58
CA ILE A 171 2.02 -1.61 25.30
C ILE A 171 0.54 -1.93 25.50
N GLY A 172 -0.30 -1.26 24.71
CA GLY A 172 -1.73 -1.52 24.67
C GLY A 172 -2.04 -2.70 23.77
N SER A 173 -2.81 -2.48 22.71
CA SER A 173 -3.22 -3.54 21.78
C SER A 173 -3.05 -3.13 20.32
N LEU A 174 -2.72 -4.08 19.47
CA LEU A 174 -2.82 -3.98 18.02
C LEU A 174 -3.97 -4.86 17.56
N ASN A 175 -4.94 -4.28 16.87
CA ASN A 175 -6.12 -4.96 16.33
C ASN A 175 -6.08 -4.93 14.80
N VAL A 176 -6.51 -6.01 14.18
CA VAL A 176 -6.87 -6.03 12.76
C VAL A 176 -8.38 -6.17 12.66
N LEU A 177 -8.99 -5.21 11.98
CA LEU A 177 -10.42 -5.13 11.77
C LEU A 177 -10.73 -5.20 10.26
N VAL A 178 -11.90 -5.71 9.91
CA VAL A 178 -12.41 -5.72 8.54
C VAL A 178 -13.61 -4.80 8.44
N ARG A 179 -13.51 -3.78 7.58
CA ARG A 179 -14.58 -2.83 7.25
C ARG A 179 -15.19 -3.22 5.91
N VAL A 180 -16.44 -3.68 5.89
CA VAL A 180 -17.13 -4.01 4.63
C VAL A 180 -17.92 -2.80 4.13
N LYS A 181 -17.73 -2.43 2.87
CA LYS A 181 -18.42 -1.31 2.24
C LYS A 181 -19.94 -1.57 2.21
N ASN A 182 -20.72 -0.54 2.53
CA ASN A 182 -22.19 -0.54 2.49
C ASN A 182 -22.89 -1.48 3.50
N ILE A 183 -22.16 -2.09 4.45
CA ILE A 183 -22.74 -2.89 5.54
C ILE A 183 -22.50 -2.16 6.87
N GLY A 184 -23.06 -0.95 7.00
CA GLY A 184 -22.96 -0.13 8.22
C GLY A 184 -21.53 0.21 8.68
N VAL A 185 -21.41 0.83 9.86
CA VAL A 185 -20.13 1.29 10.46
C VAL A 185 -19.48 0.20 11.33
N LEU A 186 -20.00 -1.04 11.32
CA LEU A 186 -19.52 -2.08 12.22
C LEU A 186 -18.31 -2.80 11.63
N ASP A 187 -17.14 -2.39 12.09
CA ASP A 187 -15.89 -3.08 11.80
C ASP A 187 -15.83 -4.40 12.58
N THR A 188 -15.47 -5.49 11.90
CA THR A 188 -15.35 -6.81 12.53
C THR A 188 -13.91 -7.05 12.95
N GLN A 189 -13.65 -7.27 14.24
CA GLN A 189 -12.32 -7.65 14.72
C GLN A 189 -11.98 -9.10 14.33
N VAL A 190 -10.90 -9.26 13.58
CA VAL A 190 -10.43 -10.58 13.08
C VAL A 190 -9.14 -11.03 13.74
N TRP A 191 -8.39 -10.12 14.35
CA TRP A 191 -7.16 -10.42 15.10
C TRP A 191 -6.90 -9.34 16.14
N THR A 192 -6.28 -9.73 17.26
CA THR A 192 -5.83 -8.82 18.31
C THR A 192 -4.60 -9.41 19.00
N LEU A 193 -3.68 -8.53 19.40
CA LEU A 193 -2.54 -8.86 20.23
C LEU A 193 -2.30 -7.71 21.21
N SER A 194 -1.97 -8.03 22.45
CA SER A 194 -1.81 -7.05 23.52
C SER A 194 -0.52 -7.27 24.30
N GLY A 195 -0.01 -6.20 24.89
CA GLY A 195 1.16 -6.23 25.77
C GLY A 195 2.49 -6.43 25.03
N ASN A 196 3.56 -6.47 25.81
CA ASN A 196 4.93 -6.56 25.32
C ASN A 196 5.22 -7.90 24.61
N GLN A 197 5.68 -7.82 23.36
CA GLN A 197 6.07 -8.96 22.53
C GLN A 197 7.59 -9.11 22.40
N GLY A 198 8.36 -8.19 22.97
CA GLY A 198 9.82 -8.18 22.91
C GLY A 198 10.37 -7.24 21.83
N PRO A 199 11.70 -7.11 21.74
CA PRO A 199 12.37 -6.04 21.00
C PRO A 199 12.57 -6.32 19.50
N TRP A 200 11.97 -7.40 18.99
CA TRP A 200 12.19 -7.86 17.63
C TRP A 200 10.90 -7.75 16.82
N TRP A 201 11.05 -7.41 15.54
CA TRP A 201 9.97 -7.52 14.58
C TRP A 201 9.47 -8.95 14.49
N GLN A 202 8.16 -9.13 14.54
CA GLN A 202 7.48 -10.42 14.43
C GLN A 202 6.43 -10.35 13.33
N GLN A 203 6.07 -11.50 12.75
CA GLN A 203 5.10 -11.58 11.67
C GLN A 203 3.76 -12.09 12.18
N ALA A 204 2.66 -11.50 11.69
CA ALA A 204 1.31 -12.00 11.87
C ALA A 204 0.70 -12.35 10.51
N ASN A 205 -0.02 -13.47 10.48
CA ASN A 205 -0.74 -13.98 9.31
C ASN A 205 -2.22 -14.17 9.67
N VAL A 206 -3.12 -13.38 9.09
CA VAL A 206 -4.55 -13.36 9.42
C VAL A 206 -5.38 -13.71 8.19
N THR A 207 -6.10 -14.82 8.24
CA THR A 207 -7.03 -15.21 7.17
C THR A 207 -8.39 -14.54 7.40
N ILE A 208 -8.88 -13.80 6.40
CA ILE A 208 -10.17 -13.11 6.45
C ILE A 208 -11.08 -13.55 5.30
N SER A 209 -12.40 -13.53 5.52
CA SER A 209 -13.40 -13.87 4.51
C SER A 209 -14.49 -12.80 4.42
N PRO A 210 -14.17 -11.62 3.84
CA PRO A 210 -15.10 -10.50 3.74
C PRO A 210 -16.29 -10.82 2.84
N SER A 211 -17.48 -10.37 3.24
CA SER A 211 -18.74 -10.61 2.52
C SER A 211 -18.92 -9.75 1.27
N GLY A 212 -18.13 -8.69 1.11
CA GLY A 212 -18.19 -7.75 -0.02
C GLY A 212 -16.87 -7.00 -0.18
N SER A 213 -16.86 -5.91 -0.96
CA SER A 213 -15.69 -5.02 -1.03
C SER A 213 -15.35 -4.50 0.37
N PHE A 214 -14.08 -4.47 0.71
CA PHE A 214 -13.64 -4.28 2.09
C PHE A 214 -12.34 -3.47 2.20
N GLN A 215 -12.09 -2.95 3.40
CA GLN A 215 -10.79 -2.44 3.83
C GLN A 215 -10.33 -3.23 5.06
N VAL A 216 -9.02 -3.43 5.17
CA VAL A 216 -8.38 -3.87 6.41
C VAL A 216 -8.04 -2.63 7.21
N VAL A 217 -8.35 -2.63 8.50
CA VAL A 217 -8.01 -1.54 9.41
C VAL A 217 -7.06 -2.03 10.48
N PHE A 218 -5.88 -1.42 10.54
CA PHE A 218 -4.93 -1.61 11.62
C PHE A 218 -5.23 -0.59 12.72
N GLU A 219 -5.76 -1.05 13.85
CA GLU A 219 -6.09 -0.21 14.99
C GLU A 219 -5.05 -0.41 16.11
N GLY A 220 -4.28 0.62 16.38
CA GLY A 220 -3.41 0.71 17.56
C GLY A 220 -4.17 1.33 18.72
N VAL A 221 -4.22 0.64 19.85
CA VAL A 221 -4.87 1.11 21.08
C VAL A 221 -3.80 1.42 22.11
N ARG A 222 -3.80 2.64 22.64
CA ARG A 222 -2.86 3.05 23.67
C ARG A 222 -3.13 2.34 25.00
N GLY A 223 -2.06 1.83 25.62
CA GLY A 223 -2.10 1.23 26.96
C GLY A 223 -2.18 2.25 28.10
N ASN A 224 -1.82 1.83 29.31
CA ASN A 224 -1.96 2.62 30.53
C ASN A 224 -0.78 3.59 30.81
N GLY A 225 0.11 3.81 29.83
CA GLY A 225 1.29 4.67 29.97
C GLY A 225 1.92 5.01 28.63
N TYR A 226 3.01 5.80 28.67
CA TYR A 226 3.64 6.34 27.46
C TYR A 226 4.63 5.38 26.80
N GLU A 227 5.15 4.40 27.54
CA GLU A 227 6.08 3.39 26.98
C GLU A 227 5.30 2.29 26.21
N GLY A 228 4.55 2.70 25.19
CA GLY A 228 3.52 1.87 24.56
C GLY A 228 3.49 1.96 23.03
N ASP A 229 4.60 2.35 22.39
CA ASP A 229 4.66 2.52 20.94
C ASP A 229 4.52 1.18 20.20
N ILE A 230 3.67 1.16 19.18
CA ILE A 230 3.41 -0.01 18.31
C ILE A 230 3.77 0.40 16.89
N ALA A 231 4.46 -0.47 16.18
CA ALA A 231 4.78 -0.26 14.76
C ALA A 231 4.34 -1.45 13.90
N ILE A 232 4.02 -1.15 12.63
CA ILE A 232 3.74 -2.13 11.59
C ILE A 232 4.56 -1.83 10.34
N ASP A 233 4.92 -2.88 9.61
CA ASP A 233 5.70 -2.80 8.38
C ASP A 233 5.35 -3.97 7.44
N ASP A 234 5.76 -3.88 6.18
CA ASP A 234 5.67 -4.95 5.19
C ASP A 234 4.28 -5.60 5.08
N VAL A 235 3.23 -4.77 4.95
CA VAL A 235 1.84 -5.23 4.90
C VAL A 235 1.50 -5.81 3.53
N THR A 236 0.97 -7.03 3.51
CA THR A 236 0.60 -7.77 2.30
C THR A 236 -0.84 -8.28 2.42
N ILE A 237 -1.69 -8.00 1.43
CA ILE A 237 -3.08 -8.49 1.38
C ILE A 237 -3.25 -9.28 0.08
N MET A 238 -3.33 -10.60 0.17
CA MET A 238 -3.40 -11.48 -1.02
C MET A 238 -4.63 -12.38 -1.00
N LEU A 239 -5.15 -12.71 -2.18
CA LEU A 239 -6.18 -13.73 -2.32
C LEU A 239 -5.67 -15.11 -1.84
N GLY A 240 -6.55 -15.83 -1.16
CA GLY A 240 -6.28 -17.16 -0.60
C GLY A 240 -6.19 -17.16 0.93
N LYS A 241 -6.10 -18.35 1.51
CA LYS A 241 -5.80 -18.51 2.94
C LYS A 241 -4.33 -18.21 3.21
N CYS A 242 -4.02 -17.76 4.42
CA CYS A 242 -2.62 -17.73 4.84
C CYS A 242 -2.05 -19.14 4.83
N LYS A 243 -0.84 -19.28 4.26
CA LYS A 243 -0.10 -20.52 4.35
C LYS A 243 0.46 -20.63 5.77
N PRO A 244 0.39 -21.80 6.44
CA PRO A 244 1.17 -22.01 7.65
C PRO A 244 2.65 -21.83 7.28
N ASP A 245 3.44 -21.25 8.20
CA ASP A 245 4.86 -20.93 7.99
C ASP A 245 5.67 -22.21 7.70
N THR A 246 5.69 -22.63 6.44
CA THR A 246 6.70 -23.53 5.91
C THR A 246 7.86 -22.64 5.52
N ASN A 247 8.92 -22.63 6.33
CA ASN A 247 10.23 -22.02 6.09
C ASN A 247 10.37 -21.31 4.74
N ALA A 248 10.51 -19.99 4.81
CA ALA A 248 10.76 -19.06 3.70
C ALA A 248 11.46 -19.72 2.50
N SER A 249 10.68 -20.03 1.46
CA SER A 249 11.26 -20.13 0.12
C SER A 249 11.64 -18.71 -0.29
N PRO A 250 12.91 -18.41 -0.58
CA PRO A 250 13.27 -17.11 -1.09
C PRO A 250 12.59 -16.98 -2.45
N TYR A 251 11.58 -16.11 -2.56
CA TYR A 251 11.09 -15.73 -3.88
C TYR A 251 12.24 -15.05 -4.60
N THR A 252 12.70 -15.68 -5.67
CA THR A 252 13.63 -15.10 -6.64
C THR A 252 13.04 -13.79 -7.14
N ALA A 253 13.68 -12.68 -6.81
CA ALA A 253 13.49 -11.45 -7.55
C ALA A 253 13.88 -11.74 -9.01
N VAL A 254 12.94 -11.61 -9.93
CA VAL A 254 13.27 -11.56 -11.36
C VAL A 254 13.91 -10.19 -11.59
N VAL A 255 15.24 -10.19 -11.69
CA VAL A 255 15.99 -9.01 -12.11
C VAL A 255 15.77 -8.87 -13.61
N VAL A 256 14.97 -7.89 -14.01
CA VAL A 256 14.84 -7.50 -15.42
C VAL A 256 16.09 -6.69 -15.78
N VAL A 257 17.04 -7.33 -16.47
CA VAL A 257 18.17 -6.62 -17.05
C VAL A 257 17.81 -6.25 -18.48
N LEU A 258 17.66 -4.95 -18.74
CA LEU A 258 17.46 -4.40 -20.07
C LEU A 258 18.83 -4.21 -20.73
N TRP A 259 19.06 -4.87 -21.87
CA TRP A 259 20.12 -4.49 -22.78
C TRP A 259 19.49 -4.00 -24.07
N VAL A 260 19.89 -2.80 -24.52
CA VAL A 260 19.47 -2.25 -25.80
C VAL A 260 20.51 -2.64 -26.84
N VAL A 261 20.14 -3.45 -27.81
CA VAL A 261 20.83 -3.51 -29.10
C VAL A 261 19.78 -3.39 -30.20
N GLU A 262 19.87 -2.28 -30.92
CA GLU A 262 19.23 -1.94 -32.21
C GLU A 262 17.80 -2.45 -32.49
N ASN A 263 16.86 -1.51 -32.41
CA ASN A 263 15.65 -1.38 -33.23
C ASN A 263 14.58 -2.49 -33.26
N ILE A 264 14.58 -3.51 -32.40
CA ILE A 264 13.38 -4.35 -32.15
C ILE A 264 13.32 -4.78 -30.68
N VAL A 265 12.16 -4.60 -30.04
CA VAL A 265 11.83 -5.22 -28.74
C VAL A 265 11.05 -6.50 -29.03
N VAL A 266 11.68 -7.67 -28.88
CA VAL A 266 10.99 -8.96 -28.84
C VAL A 266 10.86 -9.38 -27.38
N VAL A 267 9.64 -9.70 -26.95
CA VAL A 267 9.35 -10.25 -25.62
C VAL A 267 8.97 -11.70 -25.81
N ASP A 268 9.86 -12.62 -25.44
CA ASP A 268 9.49 -14.03 -25.26
C ASP A 268 9.33 -14.34 -23.78
N LEU A 269 8.24 -15.06 -23.47
CA LEU A 269 7.86 -15.52 -22.14
C LEU A 269 8.33 -16.97 -21.96
N PHE A 270 9.02 -17.28 -20.86
CA PHE A 270 9.17 -18.63 -20.33
C PHE A 270 8.56 -18.70 -18.94
#